data_AF-A0A953WDA7-F1
#
_entry.id   AF-A0A953WDA7-F1
#
_cell.length_a   1.000
_cell.length_b   1.000
_cell.length_c   1.000
_cell.angle_alpha   90.00
_cell.angle_beta   90.00
_cell.angle_gamma   90.00
#
_symmetry.space_group_name_H-M   'P 1'
#
loop_
_entity.id
_entity.type
_entity.pdbx_description
1 polymer ?
#
loop_
_entity_poly.entity_id
_entity_poly.type
_entity_poly.pdbx_seq_one_letter_code
_entity_poly.pdbx_strand_id
1 'polypeptide(L)' 'DLYAEAAGLRVMRIVTISESGNYSPSPMPMARMQEAKMADAVSTPMAGGEVGYSTTVNVVFELGQ' A
#
# COMPACT_ATOMS: atom_id res chain seq x y z
N ASP A 1 12.67 17.37 -9.02
CA ASP A 1 13.33 18.64 -9.39
C ASP A 1 14.64 18.92 -8.68
N LEU A 2 14.70 19.04 -7.35
CA LEU A 2 15.92 19.44 -6.62
C LEU A 2 17.24 18.81 -7.14
N TYR A 3 17.29 17.49 -7.28
CA TYR A 3 18.49 16.80 -7.76
C TYR A 3 18.75 16.97 -9.26
N ALA A 4 17.70 17.08 -10.07
CA ALA A 4 17.85 17.35 -11.50
C ALA A 4 18.41 18.76 -11.71
N GLU A 5 17.87 19.75 -11.01
CA GLU A 5 18.30 21.15 -11.08
C GLU A 5 19.74 21.32 -10.56
N ALA A 6 20.09 20.67 -9.45
CA ALA A 6 21.47 20.65 -8.94
C ALA A 6 22.47 20.05 -9.95
N ALA A 7 22.01 19.16 -10.83
CA ALA A 7 22.80 18.60 -11.93
C ALA A 7 22.75 19.44 -13.23
N GLY A 8 22.07 20.59 -13.24
CA GLY A 8 21.87 21.42 -14.42
C GLY A 8 20.92 20.84 -15.46
N LEU A 9 20.06 19.89 -15.04
CA LEU A 9 19.09 19.20 -15.88
C LEU A 9 17.66 19.49 -15.42
N ARG A 10 16.67 19.09 -16.22
CA ARG A 10 15.25 19.16 -15.90
C ARG A 10 14.62 17.77 -16.02
N VAL A 11 13.58 17.52 -15.23
CA VAL A 11 12.76 16.31 -15.36
C VAL A 11 11.92 16.43 -16.63
N MET A 12 12.09 15.46 -17.55
CA MET A 12 11.33 15.43 -18.81
C MET A 12 10.06 14.59 -18.66
N ARG A 13 10.21 13.35 -18.17
CA ARG A 13 9.15 12.34 -18.15
C ARG A 13 9.40 11.30 -17.06
N ILE A 14 8.33 10.68 -16.57
CA ILE A 14 8.40 9.45 -15.78
C ILE A 14 8.56 8.25 -16.72
N VAL A 15 9.62 7.47 -16.54
CA VAL A 15 9.88 6.26 -17.32
C VAL A 15 9.14 5.08 -16.73
N THR A 16 9.24 4.91 -15.41
CA THR A 16 8.66 3.78 -14.69
C THR A 16 8.14 4.23 -13.33
N ILE A 17 6.98 3.71 -12.95
CA ILE A 17 6.46 3.75 -11.59
C ILE A 17 6.29 2.31 -11.14
N SER A 18 6.86 1.98 -9.98
CA SER A 18 6.62 0.69 -9.33
C SER A 18 6.19 0.94 -7.91
N GLU A 19 4.99 0.48 -7.58
CA GLU A 19 4.47 0.41 -6.23
C GLU A 19 4.52 -1.05 -5.81
N SER A 20 5.25 -1.36 -4.74
CA SER A 20 5.18 -2.68 -4.12
C SER A 20 3.87 -2.74 -3.32
N GLY A 21 2.79 -3.10 -4.01
CA GLY A 21 1.49 -3.29 -3.39
C GLY A 21 1.56 -4.36 -2.31
N ASN A 22 1.10 -4.00 -1.11
CA ASN A 22 0.86 -4.92 -0.01
C ASN A 22 0.14 -6.17 -0.54
N TYR A 23 0.86 -7.29 -0.64
CA TYR A 23 0.28 -8.60 -0.89
C TYR A 23 -0.72 -8.86 0.24
N SER A 24 -1.99 -8.62 -0.04
CA SER A 24 -3.09 -9.06 0.81
C SER A 24 -3.36 -10.50 0.39
N PRO A 25 -2.94 -11.52 1.17
CA PRO A 25 -3.40 -12.88 0.92
C PRO A 25 -4.92 -12.84 0.95
N SER A 26 -5.54 -13.17 -0.19
CA SER A 26 -6.99 -13.33 -0.26
C SER A 26 -7.41 -14.35 0.79
N PRO A 27 -8.38 -14.04 1.67
CA PRO A 27 -8.85 -15.00 2.65
C PRO A 27 -9.34 -16.26 1.94
N MET A 28 -8.62 -17.37 2.12
CA MET A 28 -9.10 -18.68 1.72
C MET A 28 -10.39 -18.95 2.51
N PRO A 29 -11.54 -19.17 1.86
CA PRO A 29 -12.82 -19.30 2.55
C PRO A 29 -12.84 -20.57 3.42
N MET A 30 -12.51 -20.41 4.70
CA MET A 30 -12.82 -21.33 5.81
C MET A 30 -14.23 -21.07 6.37
N ALA A 31 -15.07 -20.35 5.62
CA ALA A 31 -16.26 -19.69 6.14
C ALA A 31 -17.33 -20.65 6.70
N ARG A 32 -17.46 -21.89 6.22
CA ARG A 32 -18.56 -22.76 6.67
C ARG A 32 -18.34 -23.50 7.99
N MET A 33 -17.11 -23.62 8.50
CA MET A 33 -16.85 -24.40 9.73
C MET A 33 -16.69 -23.56 11.01
N GLN A 34 -16.51 -22.24 10.91
CA GLN A 34 -16.32 -21.35 12.06
C GLN A 34 -17.56 -20.55 12.47
N GLU A 35 -18.51 -20.28 11.55
CA GLU A 35 -19.75 -19.54 11.85
C GLU A 35 -20.55 -20.18 13.00
N ALA A 36 -20.58 -21.51 13.06
CA ALA A 36 -21.26 -22.27 14.11
C ALA A 36 -20.59 -22.17 15.50
N LYS A 37 -19.34 -21.71 15.61
CA LYS A 37 -18.62 -21.58 16.89
C LYS A 37 -18.50 -20.14 17.39
N MET A 38 -18.77 -19.15 16.53
CA MET A 38 -18.55 -17.73 16.81
C MET A 38 -19.82 -16.98 17.26
N ALA A 39 -21.02 -17.49 16.96
CA ALA A 39 -22.27 -16.87 17.41
C ALA A 39 -22.42 -16.83 18.95
N ASP A 40 -21.81 -17.78 19.66
CA ASP A 40 -21.95 -17.93 21.12
C ASP A 40 -20.87 -17.25 21.98
N ALA A 41 -19.77 -16.73 21.40
CA ALA A 41 -18.57 -16.46 22.20
C ALA A 41 -18.36 -15.00 22.65
N VAL A 42 -18.17 -13.99 21.79
CA VAL A 42 -17.59 -12.72 22.27
C VAL A 42 -17.90 -11.54 21.34
N SER A 43 -18.98 -10.81 21.62
CA SER A 43 -19.16 -9.45 21.09
C SER A 43 -18.40 -8.46 21.99
N THR A 44 -17.09 -8.31 21.79
CA THR A 44 -16.30 -7.23 22.42
C THR A 44 -16.30 -5.99 21.53
N PRO A 45 -16.70 -4.80 22.04
CA PRO A 45 -16.61 -3.57 21.28
C PRO A 45 -15.14 -3.16 21.16
N MET A 46 -14.54 -3.31 19.99
CA MET A 46 -13.23 -2.71 19.70
C MET A 46 -13.45 -1.22 19.39
N ALA A 47 -12.93 -0.34 20.25
CA ALA A 47 -12.85 1.08 19.95
C ALA A 47 -11.94 1.26 18.72
N GLY A 48 -12.45 1.91 17.66
CA GLY A 48 -11.70 2.13 16.43
C GLY A 48 -10.43 2.93 16.69
N GLY A 49 -9.29 2.26 16.60
CA GLY A 49 -7.98 2.90 16.57
C GLY A 49 -7.70 3.51 15.20
N GLU A 50 -6.90 4.56 15.17
CA GLU A 50 -6.46 5.25 13.95
C GLU A 50 -5.84 4.26 12.95
N VAL A 51 -6.40 4.20 11.74
CA VAL A 51 -5.84 3.35 10.67
C VAL A 51 -4.84 4.18 9.87
N GLY A 52 -3.56 3.95 10.11
CA GLY A 52 -2.48 4.53 9.32
C GLY A 52 -2.15 3.66 8.09
N TYR A 53 -2.33 4.19 6.89
CA TYR A 53 -1.88 3.56 5.65
C TYR A 53 -0.58 4.22 5.18
N SER A 54 0.44 3.40 4.90
CA SER A 54 1.70 3.85 4.31
C SER A 54 1.96 3.02 3.06
N THR A 55 2.26 3.70 1.95
CA THR A 55 2.69 3.05 0.70
C THR A 55 4.04 3.60 0.27
N THR A 56 4.87 2.74 -0.30
CA THR A 56 6.18 3.12 -0.84
C THR A 56 6.17 2.93 -2.34
N VAL A 57 6.46 4.00 -3.06
CA VAL A 57 6.50 4.02 -4.53
C VAL A 57 7.92 4.37 -4.97
N ASN A 58 8.48 3.56 -5.87
CA ASN A 58 9.73 3.85 -6.54
C ASN A 58 9.43 4.42 -7.94
N VAL A 59 10.04 5.56 -8.28
CA VAL A 59 9.83 6.26 -9.55
C VAL A 59 11.16 6.52 -10.23
N VAL A 60 11.24 6.25 -11.54
CA VAL A 60 12.40 6.53 -12.39
C VAL A 60 12.05 7.64 -13.38
N PHE A 61 12.91 8.65 -13.48
CA PHE A 61 12.72 9.82 -14.34
C PHE A 61 13.76 9.87 -15.46
N GLU A 62 13.31 10.37 -16.60
CA GLU A 62 14.16 10.80 -17.71
C GLU A 62 14.55 12.26 -17.49
N LEU A 63 15.84 12.58 -17.63
CA LEU A 63 16.39 13.93 -17.46
C LEU A 63 16.97 14.46 -18.77
N GLY A 64 16.82 15.75 -19.01
CA GLY A 64 17.31 16.44 -20.21
C GLY A 64 17.62 17.92 -19.95
N GLN A 65 18.19 18.61 -20.94
CA GLN A 65 18.59 20.03 -20.84
C GLN A 65 17.49 20.97 -21.34
#